data_AF-A0A5C7K043-F1
#
_entry.id   AF-A0A5C7K043-F1
#
_cell.length_a   1.000
_cell.length_b   1.000
_cell.length_c   1.000
_cell.angle_alpha   90.00
_cell.angle_beta   90.00
_cell.angle_gamma   90.00
#
_symmetry.space_group_name_H-M   'P 1'
#
loop_
_entity.id
_entity.type
_entity.pdbx_description
1 polymer ?
#
loop_
_entity_poly.entity_id
_entity_poly.type
_entity_poly.pdbx_seq_one_letter_code
_entity_poly.pdbx_strand_id
1 'polypeptide(L)'
;MSGLIDAPRLGEGGRLRQIRWLALIVCALSVLVVAVSAYLRLDAAGLGCTDWPACYGKVLAGEPAQLHYGVARLLHRLAASTALLLTIAMVWRCLRPYPLLPAAQYAVLLLGLMLALSALGFFSADPRRALVGFLNIVGGLGLVTFSWRTAMAAGACHGASTRQGCQDPLLAGGAVLLTVAVLLGAWLGATYSAPACPTLPFCEIGAWALPDALRALDPLRSLQAPALPGDSGGVTLHLLHRGFAVLALIALGGLAVRSGQLTAKLAAGMLAGVMLLGVASVSSGLNLALVVAHGVAAALLLAVVATLLRR
;
A
#
# COMPACT_ATOMS: atom_id res chain seq x y z
N MET A 1 -32.36 -27.89 23.62
CA MET A 1 -31.53 -28.71 22.71
C MET A 1 -31.98 -28.42 21.28
N SER A 2 -31.27 -27.57 20.54
CA SER A 2 -31.39 -27.52 19.08
C SER A 2 -30.14 -26.85 18.52
N GLY A 3 -29.05 -27.60 18.57
CA GLY A 3 -27.87 -27.30 17.77
C GLY A 3 -28.17 -27.75 16.35
N LEU A 4 -28.71 -26.86 15.52
CA LEU A 4 -28.58 -27.00 14.07
C LEU A 4 -27.10 -26.76 13.76
N ILE A 5 -26.35 -27.85 13.67
CA ILE A 5 -25.09 -27.86 12.95
C ILE A 5 -25.52 -27.69 11.48
N ASP A 6 -25.41 -26.46 10.97
CA ASP A 6 -25.61 -26.17 9.55
C ASP A 6 -24.64 -27.04 8.75
N ALA A 7 -25.14 -28.14 8.22
CA ALA A 7 -24.41 -28.92 7.24
C ALA A 7 -24.10 -27.98 6.05
N PRO A 8 -22.83 -27.84 5.64
CA PRO A 8 -22.48 -26.97 4.53
C PRO A 8 -23.29 -27.41 3.31
N ARG A 9 -24.13 -26.51 2.77
CA ARG A 9 -24.94 -26.85 1.60
C ARG A 9 -23.94 -27.12 0.47
N LEU A 10 -24.05 -28.25 -0.22
CA LEU A 10 -23.07 -28.69 -1.24
C LEU A 10 -22.75 -27.60 -2.30
N GLY A 11 -23.65 -26.64 -2.54
CA GLY A 11 -23.42 -25.48 -3.41
C GLY A 11 -22.56 -24.33 -2.84
N GLU A 12 -22.40 -24.24 -1.52
CA GLU A 12 -21.63 -23.15 -0.87
C GLU A 12 -20.12 -23.30 -1.08
N GLY A 13 -19.61 -24.54 -1.05
CA GLY A 13 -18.19 -24.80 -1.31
C GLY A 13 -17.76 -24.40 -2.72
N GLY A 14 -18.63 -24.64 -3.72
CA GLY A 14 -18.42 -24.17 -5.10
C GLY A 14 -18.42 -22.64 -5.20
N ARG A 15 -19.37 -21.98 -4.53
CA ARG A 15 -19.49 -20.51 -4.50
C ARG A 15 -18.28 -19.86 -3.83
N LEU A 16 -17.84 -20.36 -2.68
CA LEU A 16 -16.65 -19.86 -1.96
C LEU A 16 -15.37 -20.03 -2.79
N ARG A 17 -15.21 -21.16 -3.48
CA ARG A 17 -14.08 -21.38 -4.40
C ARG A 17 -14.08 -20.36 -5.53
N GLN A 18 -15.23 -20.07 -6.13
CA GLN A 18 -15.35 -19.03 -7.17
C GLN A 18 -15.03 -17.64 -6.62
N ILE A 19 -15.54 -17.27 -5.44
CA ILE A 19 -15.24 -15.98 -4.79
C ILE A 19 -13.74 -15.86 -4.52
N ARG A 20 -13.11 -16.92 -3.99
CA ARG A 20 -11.66 -16.95 -3.74
C ARG A 20 -10.87 -16.72 -5.03
N TRP A 21 -11.22 -17.40 -6.12
CA TRP A 21 -10.54 -17.20 -7.40
C TRP A 21 -10.73 -15.79 -7.95
N LEU A 22 -11.96 -15.26 -7.93
CA LEU A 22 -12.22 -13.88 -8.31
C LEU A 22 -11.40 -12.89 -7.46
N ALA A 23 -11.37 -13.08 -6.15
CA ALA A 23 -10.63 -12.22 -5.23
C ALA A 23 -9.11 -12.28 -5.47
N LEU A 24 -8.55 -13.44 -5.82
CA LEU A 24 -7.14 -13.59 -6.19
C LEU A 24 -6.82 -12.89 -7.53
N ILE A 25 -7.69 -13.02 -8.53
CA ILE A 25 -7.54 -12.32 -9.81
C ILE A 25 -7.63 -10.80 -9.58
N VAL A 26 -8.61 -10.34 -8.81
CA VAL A 26 -8.75 -8.92 -8.44
C VAL A 26 -7.55 -8.43 -7.63
N CYS A 27 -6.98 -9.25 -6.76
CA CYS A 27 -5.75 -8.91 -6.02
C CYS A 27 -4.57 -8.74 -6.97
N ALA A 28 -4.37 -9.66 -7.92
CA ALA A 28 -3.32 -9.54 -8.93
C ALA A 28 -3.50 -8.30 -9.81
N LEU A 29 -4.74 -8.01 -10.24
CA LEU A 29 -5.06 -6.78 -10.97
C LEU A 29 -4.84 -5.54 -10.10
N SER A 30 -5.15 -5.58 -8.80
CA SER A 30 -4.92 -4.47 -7.87
C SER A 30 -3.42 -4.19 -7.72
N VAL A 31 -2.60 -5.24 -7.62
CA VAL A 31 -1.13 -5.10 -7.61
C VAL A 31 -0.64 -4.44 -8.90
N LEU A 32 -1.14 -4.88 -10.06
CA LEU A 32 -0.82 -4.26 -11.35
C LEU A 32 -1.25 -2.79 -11.40
N VAL A 33 -2.47 -2.48 -10.96
CA VAL A 33 -3.01 -1.11 -10.90
C VAL A 33 -2.14 -0.22 -10.02
N VAL A 34 -1.74 -0.70 -8.84
CA VAL A 34 -0.86 0.03 -7.91
C VAL A 34 0.53 0.24 -8.52
N ALA A 35 1.13 -0.79 -9.12
CA ALA A 35 2.44 -0.70 -9.76
C ALA A 35 2.45 0.32 -10.90
N VAL A 36 1.47 0.22 -11.82
CA VAL A 36 1.37 1.14 -12.96
C VAL A 36 0.97 2.55 -12.51
N SER A 37 0.12 2.69 -11.48
CA SER A 37 -0.21 4.00 -10.91
C SER A 37 1.00 4.68 -10.29
N ALA A 38 1.83 3.92 -9.55
CA ALA A 38 3.09 4.43 -8.99
C ALA A 38 4.06 4.85 -10.10
N TYR A 39 4.22 4.01 -11.13
CA TYR A 39 5.03 4.35 -12.31
C TYR A 39 4.54 5.66 -12.96
N LEU A 40 3.25 5.76 -13.31
CA LEU A 40 2.69 6.94 -13.97
C LEU A 40 2.89 8.22 -13.14
N ARG A 41 2.72 8.13 -11.82
CA ARG A 41 2.90 9.27 -10.92
C ARG A 41 4.37 9.72 -10.87
N LEU A 42 5.30 8.80 -10.67
CA LEU A 42 6.72 9.11 -10.53
C LEU A 42 7.34 9.56 -11.87
N ASP A 43 6.91 8.95 -12.98
CA ASP A 43 7.27 9.35 -14.34
C ASP A 43 6.74 10.75 -14.66
N ALA A 44 5.47 11.04 -14.36
CA ALA A 44 4.88 12.36 -14.55
C ALA A 44 5.54 13.44 -13.68
N ALA A 45 6.06 13.07 -12.51
CA ALA A 45 6.86 13.98 -11.72
C ALA A 45 8.16 14.32 -12.45
N GLY A 46 8.78 13.35 -13.13
CA GLY A 46 10.03 13.46 -13.88
C GLY A 46 11.17 12.62 -13.30
N LEU A 47 10.89 11.67 -12.39
CA LEU A 47 11.92 10.88 -11.70
C LEU A 47 12.83 10.07 -12.64
N GLY A 48 12.41 9.85 -13.89
CA GLY A 48 13.22 9.22 -14.93
C GLY A 48 14.09 10.18 -15.78
N CYS A 49 14.03 11.49 -15.55
CA CYS A 49 14.82 12.47 -16.31
C CYS A 49 16.25 12.61 -15.75
N THR A 50 17.21 12.98 -16.62
CA THR A 50 18.62 13.18 -16.21
C THR A 50 18.80 14.35 -15.25
N ASP A 51 17.95 15.37 -15.35
CA ASP A 51 18.06 16.62 -14.60
C ASP A 51 17.12 16.65 -13.38
N TRP A 52 16.74 15.48 -12.84
CA TRP A 52 15.94 15.41 -11.62
C TRP A 52 16.74 16.02 -10.46
N PRO A 53 16.20 16.98 -9.67
CA PRO A 53 14.78 17.34 -9.51
C PRO A 53 14.31 18.60 -10.27
N ALA A 54 15.14 19.20 -11.12
CA ALA A 54 14.79 20.41 -11.87
C ALA A 54 13.59 20.20 -12.80
N CYS A 55 13.43 19.00 -13.39
CA CYS A 55 12.26 18.63 -14.18
C CYS A 55 10.95 18.79 -13.37
N TYR A 56 10.95 18.42 -12.08
CA TYR A 56 9.77 18.58 -11.24
C TYR A 56 9.44 20.03 -10.97
N GLY A 57 10.47 20.85 -10.76
CA GLY A 57 10.33 22.29 -10.52
C GLY A 57 9.54 22.97 -11.63
N LYS A 58 9.82 22.61 -12.89
CA LYS A 58 9.07 23.09 -14.06
C LYS A 58 7.59 22.70 -14.01
N VAL A 59 7.30 21.44 -13.67
CA VAL A 59 5.92 20.95 -13.51
C VAL A 59 5.19 21.71 -12.39
N LEU A 60 5.84 21.95 -11.25
CA LEU A 60 5.26 22.71 -10.14
C LEU A 60 5.02 24.18 -10.50
N ALA A 61 5.89 24.77 -11.33
CA ALA A 61 5.76 26.12 -11.88
C ALA A 61 4.62 26.25 -12.91
N GLY A 62 3.98 25.14 -13.30
CA GLY A 62 2.86 25.13 -14.23
C GLY A 62 3.25 24.91 -15.69
N GLU A 63 4.51 24.59 -15.98
CA GLU A 63 4.86 24.11 -17.31
C GLU A 63 4.13 22.79 -17.59
N PRO A 64 3.65 22.58 -18.82
CA PRO A 64 2.98 21.34 -19.18
C PRO A 64 3.96 20.18 -19.01
N ALA A 65 3.70 19.32 -18.04
CA ALA A 65 4.39 18.04 -17.92
C ALA A 65 4.26 17.31 -19.27
N GLN A 66 5.36 16.80 -19.81
CA GLN A 66 5.30 15.99 -21.02
C GLN A 66 4.55 14.69 -20.71
N LEU A 67 3.24 14.72 -20.92
CA LEU A 67 2.37 13.57 -20.73
C LEU A 67 2.68 12.58 -21.86
N HIS A 68 3.51 11.59 -21.58
CA HIS A 68 3.59 10.43 -22.45
C HIS A 68 2.24 9.70 -22.40
N TYR A 69 1.40 9.92 -23.40
CA TYR A 69 0.19 9.14 -23.64
C TYR A 69 0.62 7.74 -24.12
N GLY A 70 1.07 6.92 -23.17
CA GLY A 70 1.70 5.63 -23.45
C GLY A 70 0.86 4.43 -23.06
N VAL A 71 1.40 3.26 -23.40
CA VAL A 71 0.86 1.94 -23.06
C VAL A 71 0.54 1.81 -21.57
N ALA A 72 1.34 2.42 -20.69
CA ALA A 72 1.11 2.41 -19.24
C ALA A 72 -0.26 2.99 -18.83
N ARG A 73 -0.70 4.08 -19.45
CA ARG A 73 -2.00 4.69 -19.13
C ARG A 73 -3.17 3.81 -19.59
N LEU A 74 -3.04 3.22 -20.78
CA LEU A 74 -4.02 2.27 -21.30
C LEU A 74 -4.08 1.02 -20.41
N LEU A 75 -2.92 0.46 -20.05
CA LEU A 75 -2.79 -0.70 -19.18
C LEU A 75 -3.43 -0.45 -17.81
N HIS A 76 -3.16 0.71 -17.19
CA HIS A 76 -3.80 1.10 -15.93
C HIS A 76 -5.33 1.15 -16.06
N ARG A 77 -5.85 1.81 -17.11
CA ARG A 77 -7.29 1.95 -17.34
C ARG A 77 -7.95 0.59 -17.54
N LEU A 78 -7.39 -0.26 -18.41
CA LEU A 78 -7.93 -1.60 -18.67
C LEU A 78 -7.90 -2.45 -17.40
N ALA A 79 -6.77 -2.49 -16.69
CA ALA A 79 -6.65 -3.26 -15.46
C ALA A 79 -7.63 -2.79 -14.37
N ALA A 80 -7.77 -1.47 -14.18
CA ALA A 80 -8.69 -0.89 -13.19
C ALA A 80 -10.17 -1.16 -13.55
N SER A 81 -10.56 -0.98 -14.82
CA SER A 81 -11.92 -1.27 -15.28
C SER A 81 -12.26 -2.75 -15.16
N THR A 82 -11.34 -3.66 -15.54
CA THR A 82 -11.54 -5.10 -15.35
C THR A 82 -11.65 -5.46 -13.87
N ALA A 83 -10.77 -4.92 -13.00
CA ALA A 83 -10.83 -5.16 -11.57
C ALA A 83 -12.17 -4.70 -10.96
N LEU A 84 -12.71 -3.56 -11.40
CA LEU A 84 -13.99 -3.04 -10.95
C LEU A 84 -15.15 -3.97 -11.34
N LEU A 85 -15.21 -4.39 -12.61
CA LEU A 85 -16.26 -5.29 -13.09
C LEU A 85 -16.23 -6.65 -12.35
N LEU A 86 -15.03 -7.21 -12.16
CA LEU A 86 -14.86 -8.45 -11.40
C LEU A 86 -15.24 -8.27 -9.93
N THR A 87 -14.98 -7.10 -9.34
CA THR A 87 -15.36 -6.79 -7.96
C THR A 87 -16.88 -6.67 -7.82
N ILE A 88 -17.58 -6.05 -8.78
CA ILE A 88 -19.05 -6.01 -8.81
C ILE A 88 -19.62 -7.43 -8.86
N ALA A 89 -19.11 -8.27 -9.76
CA ALA A 89 -19.53 -9.68 -9.85
C ALA A 89 -19.23 -10.46 -8.56
N MET A 90 -18.08 -10.20 -7.94
CA MET A 90 -17.69 -10.79 -6.66
C MET A 90 -18.64 -10.36 -5.53
N VAL A 91 -18.93 -9.06 -5.39
CA VAL A 91 -19.88 -8.53 -4.39
C VAL A 91 -21.26 -9.16 -4.57
N TRP A 92 -21.76 -9.24 -5.81
CA TRP A 92 -23.03 -9.89 -6.11
C TRP A 92 -23.09 -11.33 -5.59
N ARG A 93 -22.03 -12.11 -5.86
CA ARG A 93 -21.90 -13.51 -5.38
C ARG A 93 -21.73 -13.61 -3.87
N CYS A 94 -21.07 -12.64 -3.24
CA CYS A 94 -20.93 -12.58 -1.80
C CYS A 94 -22.24 -12.26 -1.07
N LEU A 95 -23.15 -11.49 -1.70
CA LEU A 95 -24.40 -11.03 -1.09
C LEU A 95 -25.60 -11.95 -1.38
N ARG A 96 -25.58 -12.71 -2.48
CA ARG A 96 -26.71 -13.56 -2.91
C ARG A 96 -26.42 -15.06 -2.81
N PRO A 97 -27.42 -15.90 -2.48
CA PRO A 97 -28.77 -15.54 -2.02
C PRO A 97 -28.81 -14.98 -0.60
N TYR A 98 -27.81 -15.31 0.22
CA TYR A 98 -27.57 -14.75 1.56
C TYR A 98 -26.08 -14.37 1.69
N PRO A 99 -25.76 -13.37 2.56
CA PRO A 99 -24.43 -12.82 2.69
C PRO A 99 -23.44 -13.82 3.30
N LEU A 100 -22.29 -13.99 2.63
CA LEU A 100 -21.16 -14.80 3.11
C LEU A 100 -20.18 -13.95 3.93
N LEU A 101 -20.47 -13.74 5.21
CA LEU A 101 -19.57 -13.02 6.12
C LEU A 101 -18.37 -13.91 6.55
N PRO A 102 -17.17 -13.34 6.72
CA PRO A 102 -16.81 -11.93 6.56
C PRO A 102 -16.41 -11.52 5.13
N ALA A 103 -16.40 -12.44 4.16
CA ALA A 103 -15.96 -12.16 2.78
C ALA A 103 -16.78 -11.04 2.11
N ALA A 104 -18.09 -11.02 2.34
CA ALA A 104 -18.99 -9.97 1.83
C ALA A 104 -18.63 -8.57 2.34
N GLN A 105 -18.24 -8.43 3.61
CA GLN A 105 -17.86 -7.15 4.19
C GLN A 105 -16.63 -6.56 3.48
N TYR A 106 -15.58 -7.36 3.27
CA TYR A 106 -14.38 -6.90 2.58
C TYR A 106 -14.63 -6.60 1.10
N ALA A 107 -15.46 -7.40 0.43
CA ALA A 107 -15.82 -7.18 -0.97
C ALA A 107 -16.58 -5.84 -1.15
N VAL A 108 -17.51 -5.52 -0.25
CA VAL A 108 -18.25 -4.25 -0.28
C VAL A 108 -17.33 -3.05 0.02
N LEU A 109 -16.46 -3.17 1.03
CA LEU A 109 -15.45 -2.14 1.32
C LEU A 109 -14.50 -1.92 0.13
N LEU A 110 -14.08 -2.99 -0.54
CA LEU A 110 -13.25 -2.91 -1.74
C LEU A 110 -13.98 -2.17 -2.88
N LEU A 111 -15.26 -2.49 -3.12
CA LEU A 111 -16.05 -1.81 -4.14
C LEU A 111 -16.20 -0.31 -3.83
N GLY A 112 -16.57 0.03 -2.59
CA GLY A 112 -16.67 1.42 -2.16
C GLY A 112 -15.36 2.19 -2.35
N LEU A 113 -14.22 1.56 -2.01
CA LEU A 113 -12.90 2.13 -2.21
C LEU A 113 -12.54 2.33 -3.69
N MET A 114 -12.87 1.38 -4.57
CA MET A 114 -12.64 1.52 -6.02
C MET A 114 -13.43 2.69 -6.61
N LEU A 115 -14.68 2.89 -6.16
CA LEU A 115 -15.50 4.03 -6.58
C LEU A 115 -14.94 5.36 -6.06
N ALA A 116 -14.51 5.40 -4.79
CA ALA A 116 -13.87 6.57 -4.21
C ALA A 116 -12.56 6.94 -4.93
N LEU A 117 -11.73 5.95 -5.27
CA LEU A 117 -10.50 6.15 -6.05
C LEU A 117 -10.78 6.62 -7.49
N SER A 118 -11.86 6.13 -8.10
CA SER A 118 -12.28 6.59 -9.42
C SER A 118 -12.65 8.07 -9.42
N ALA A 119 -13.33 8.55 -8.37
CA ALA A 119 -13.62 9.97 -8.18
C ALA A 119 -12.34 10.78 -7.86
N LEU A 120 -11.48 10.25 -6.98
CA LEU A 120 -10.21 10.88 -6.60
C LEU A 120 -9.25 11.05 -7.81
N GLY A 121 -9.34 10.15 -8.78
CA GLY A 121 -8.56 10.20 -10.02
C GLY A 121 -8.72 11.51 -10.81
N PHE A 122 -9.89 12.16 -10.73
CA PHE A 122 -10.12 13.46 -11.36
C PHE A 122 -9.19 14.55 -10.79
N PHE A 123 -9.00 14.55 -9.47
CA PHE A 123 -8.14 15.53 -8.79
C PHE A 123 -6.66 15.16 -8.84
N SER A 124 -6.33 13.94 -9.23
CA SER A 124 -4.96 13.41 -9.25
C SER A 124 -4.11 13.96 -10.40
N ALA A 125 -4.70 14.78 -11.28
CA ALA A 125 -4.00 15.46 -12.36
C ALA A 125 -3.08 16.61 -11.87
N ASP A 126 -3.35 17.18 -10.69
CA ASP A 126 -2.56 18.27 -10.12
C ASP A 126 -1.52 17.71 -9.13
N PRO A 127 -0.23 17.66 -9.50
CA PRO A 127 0.81 17.07 -8.65
C PRO A 127 1.10 17.91 -7.40
N ARG A 128 0.57 19.13 -7.29
CA ARG A 128 0.77 20.01 -6.12
C ARG A 128 -0.05 19.57 -4.91
N ARG A 129 -1.11 18.78 -5.11
CA ARG A 129 -2.04 18.35 -4.06
C ARG A 129 -1.52 17.08 -3.39
N ALA A 130 -0.60 17.23 -2.43
CA ALA A 130 0.01 16.11 -1.71
C ALA A 130 -1.03 15.17 -1.09
N LEU A 131 -2.12 15.70 -0.52
CA LEU A 131 -3.20 14.88 0.06
C LEU A 131 -3.86 13.95 -0.96
N VAL A 132 -4.11 14.43 -2.18
CA VAL A 132 -4.72 13.62 -3.24
C VAL A 132 -3.79 12.48 -3.63
N GLY A 133 -2.49 12.78 -3.80
CA GLY A 133 -1.46 11.76 -4.05
C GLY A 133 -1.38 10.72 -2.92
N PHE A 134 -1.43 11.18 -1.67
CA PHE A 134 -1.40 10.32 -0.49
C PHE A 134 -2.63 9.41 -0.41
N LEU A 135 -3.83 9.96 -0.55
CA LEU A 135 -5.08 9.19 -0.54
C LEU A 135 -5.13 8.17 -1.68
N ASN A 136 -4.58 8.51 -2.85
CA ASN A 136 -4.49 7.57 -3.97
C ASN A 136 -3.53 6.41 -3.66
N ILE A 137 -2.37 6.69 -3.03
CA ILE A 137 -1.44 5.64 -2.58
C ILE A 137 -2.13 4.75 -1.53
N VAL A 138 -2.63 5.34 -0.44
CA VAL A 138 -3.28 4.60 0.66
C VAL A 138 -4.48 3.79 0.17
N GLY A 139 -5.29 4.35 -0.73
CA GLY A 139 -6.38 3.61 -1.35
C GLY A 139 -5.88 2.43 -2.18
N GLY A 140 -4.78 2.59 -2.93
CA GLY A 140 -4.12 1.48 -3.62
C GLY A 140 -3.67 0.35 -2.68
N LEU A 141 -3.11 0.68 -1.52
CA LEU A 141 -2.79 -0.31 -0.48
C LEU A 141 -4.05 -1.01 0.04
N GLY A 142 -5.14 -0.27 0.18
CA GLY A 142 -6.46 -0.80 0.51
C GLY A 142 -6.99 -1.77 -0.53
N LEU A 143 -6.80 -1.50 -1.84
CA LEU A 143 -7.23 -2.42 -2.91
C LEU A 143 -6.59 -3.81 -2.76
N VAL A 144 -5.27 -3.84 -2.58
CA VAL A 144 -4.50 -5.09 -2.37
C VAL A 144 -4.94 -5.77 -1.07
N THR A 145 -5.06 -4.99 0.01
CA THR A 145 -5.42 -5.53 1.33
C THR A 145 -6.82 -6.14 1.35
N PHE A 146 -7.85 -5.43 0.86
CA PHE A 146 -9.24 -5.90 0.91
C PHE A 146 -9.52 -7.04 -0.08
N SER A 147 -8.91 -7.03 -1.27
CA SER A 147 -9.02 -8.16 -2.21
C SER A 147 -8.36 -9.42 -1.65
N TRP A 148 -7.17 -9.31 -1.05
CA TRP A 148 -6.50 -10.42 -0.36
C TRP A 148 -7.33 -10.95 0.81
N ARG A 149 -7.87 -10.06 1.66
CA ARG A 149 -8.72 -10.46 2.79
C ARG A 149 -10.00 -11.16 2.35
N THR A 150 -10.60 -10.72 1.24
CA THR A 150 -11.74 -11.43 0.63
C THR A 150 -11.34 -12.85 0.19
N ALA A 151 -10.18 -13.01 -0.45
CA ALA A 151 -9.68 -14.32 -0.87
C ALA A 151 -9.43 -15.27 0.32
N MET A 152 -8.81 -14.76 1.38
CA MET A 152 -8.54 -15.52 2.59
C MET A 152 -9.81 -15.89 3.35
N ALA A 153 -10.77 -14.97 3.44
CA ALA A 153 -12.08 -15.23 4.06
C ALA A 153 -12.88 -16.28 3.29
N ALA A 154 -12.81 -16.28 1.96
CA ALA A 154 -13.47 -17.28 1.11
C ALA A 154 -12.73 -18.64 1.11
N GLY A 155 -11.45 -18.66 1.47
CA GLY A 155 -10.63 -19.86 1.54
C GLY A 155 -10.57 -20.54 2.91
N ALA A 156 -10.95 -19.84 3.99
CA ALA A 156 -11.09 -20.45 5.30
C ALA A 156 -12.24 -21.47 5.25
N CYS A 157 -11.93 -22.76 5.35
CA CYS A 157 -12.93 -23.79 5.54
C CYS A 157 -13.79 -23.43 6.76
N HIS A 158 -15.11 -23.47 6.63
CA HIS A 158 -16.13 -23.10 7.62
C HIS A 158 -16.10 -23.96 8.93
N GLY A 159 -14.97 -24.59 9.28
CA GLY A 159 -14.85 -25.50 10.42
C GLY A 159 -13.66 -25.25 11.36
N ALA A 160 -12.77 -24.30 11.07
CA ALA A 160 -11.76 -23.90 12.04
C ALA A 160 -12.41 -22.91 13.02
N SER A 161 -12.83 -23.41 14.18
CA SER A 161 -13.11 -22.57 15.34
C SER A 161 -11.97 -21.56 15.47
N THR A 162 -12.25 -20.30 15.16
CA THR A 162 -11.37 -19.20 15.54
C THR A 162 -11.45 -19.15 17.06
N ARG A 163 -10.56 -19.89 17.73
CA ARG A 163 -10.15 -19.51 19.08
C ARG A 163 -9.66 -18.08 18.94
N GLN A 164 -10.50 -17.12 19.32
CA GLN A 164 -10.07 -15.76 19.61
C GLN A 164 -9.12 -15.86 20.80
N GLY A 165 -7.88 -16.29 20.53
CA GLY A 165 -6.79 -16.11 21.46
C GLY A 165 -6.61 -14.62 21.65
N CYS A 166 -6.27 -14.21 22.87
CA CYS A 166 -5.82 -12.85 23.11
C CYS A 166 -4.73 -12.53 22.07
N GLN A 167 -4.97 -11.54 21.21
CA GLN A 167 -4.02 -11.21 20.16
C GLN A 167 -2.68 -10.89 20.80
N ASP A 168 -1.63 -11.53 20.29
CA ASP A 168 -0.29 -11.32 20.82
C ASP A 168 0.05 -9.82 20.74
N PRO A 169 0.29 -9.13 21.86
CA PRO A 169 0.53 -7.69 21.87
C PRO A 169 1.74 -7.31 21.01
N LEU A 170 2.69 -8.23 20.84
CA LEU A 170 3.86 -8.02 19.97
C LEU A 170 3.48 -8.03 18.48
N LEU A 171 2.52 -8.89 18.08
CA LEU A 171 1.97 -8.89 16.72
C LEU A 171 1.16 -7.63 16.46
N ALA A 172 0.30 -7.23 17.41
CA ALA A 172 -0.50 -6.02 17.31
C ALA A 172 0.39 -4.77 17.22
N GLY A 173 1.36 -4.64 18.12
CA GLY A 173 2.34 -3.55 18.12
C GLY A 173 3.18 -3.52 16.85
N GLY A 174 3.70 -4.67 16.41
CA GLY A 174 4.48 -4.78 15.16
C GLY A 174 3.67 -4.40 13.92
N ALA A 175 2.39 -4.77 13.86
CA ALA A 175 1.51 -4.38 12.76
C ALA A 175 1.17 -2.88 12.77
N VAL A 176 0.99 -2.27 13.95
CA VAL A 176 0.79 -0.81 14.07
C VAL A 176 2.06 -0.07 13.61
N LEU A 177 3.23 -0.47 14.09
CA LEU A 177 4.51 0.12 13.69
C LEU A 177 4.73 0.02 12.18
N LEU A 178 4.45 -1.16 11.59
CA LEU A 178 4.51 -1.35 10.15
C LEU A 178 3.54 -0.44 9.40
N THR A 179 2.30 -0.35 9.88
CA THR A 179 1.28 0.50 9.26
C THR A 179 1.72 1.96 9.27
N VAL A 180 2.25 2.45 10.39
CA VAL A 180 2.79 3.81 10.49
C VAL A 180 3.97 4.00 9.53
N ALA A 181 4.92 3.06 9.46
CA ALA A 181 6.04 3.12 8.52
C ALA A 181 5.55 3.23 7.07
N VAL A 182 4.57 2.43 6.69
CA VAL A 182 4.00 2.40 5.34
C VAL A 182 3.24 3.68 5.03
N LEU A 183 2.48 4.24 5.97
CA LEU A 183 1.80 5.53 5.80
C LEU A 183 2.80 6.69 5.67
N LEU A 184 3.87 6.69 6.46
CA LEU A 184 4.95 7.67 6.32
C LEU A 184 5.64 7.55 4.96
N GLY A 185 5.85 6.33 4.47
CA GLY A 185 6.38 6.08 3.11
C GLY A 185 5.43 6.55 2.01
N ALA A 186 4.12 6.36 2.18
CA ALA A 186 3.11 6.89 1.27
C ALA A 186 3.11 8.42 1.26
N TRP A 187 3.24 9.06 2.42
CA TRP A 187 3.34 10.52 2.53
C TRP A 187 4.63 11.07 1.91
N LEU A 188 5.76 10.40 2.14
CA LEU A 188 7.05 10.70 1.50
C LEU A 188 6.94 10.64 -0.04
N GLY A 189 6.28 9.61 -0.57
CA GLY A 189 6.04 9.44 -2.00
C GLY A 189 5.03 10.44 -2.59
N ALA A 190 4.05 10.87 -1.80
CA ALA A 190 3.05 11.87 -2.23
C ALA A 190 3.61 13.31 -2.25
N THR A 191 4.59 13.58 -1.40
CA THR A 191 5.28 14.88 -1.32
C THR A 191 6.54 14.95 -2.18
N TYR A 192 6.93 13.84 -2.84
CA TYR A 192 8.16 13.70 -3.61
C TYR A 192 9.42 14.08 -2.82
N SER A 193 9.42 13.77 -1.52
CA SER A 193 10.50 14.14 -0.59
C SER A 193 11.66 13.13 -0.55
N ALA A 194 11.61 12.10 -1.41
CA ALA A 194 12.62 11.05 -1.54
C ALA A 194 14.10 11.53 -1.68
N PRO A 195 14.42 12.62 -2.42
CA PRO A 195 15.81 13.06 -2.58
C PRO A 195 16.36 13.82 -1.37
N ALA A 196 15.54 14.11 -0.35
CA ALA A 196 15.99 14.88 0.81
C ALA A 196 17.08 14.15 1.63
N CYS A 197 17.13 12.82 1.55
CA CYS A 197 18.09 12.00 2.28
C CYS A 197 18.77 10.96 1.38
N PRO A 198 19.78 11.35 0.59
CA PRO A 198 20.48 10.46 -0.34
C PRO A 198 21.46 9.51 0.36
N THR A 199 21.86 9.80 1.59
CA THR A 199 22.82 9.01 2.36
C THR A 199 22.14 7.95 3.24
N LEU A 200 22.90 6.90 3.55
CA LEU A 200 22.50 5.77 4.40
C LEU A 200 23.55 5.54 5.50
N PRO A 201 23.16 5.10 6.71
CA PRO A 201 21.79 4.99 7.23
C PRO A 201 21.24 6.33 7.73
N PHE A 202 22.10 7.32 7.95
CA PHE A 202 21.76 8.66 8.41
C PHE A 202 21.67 9.65 7.25
N CYS A 203 20.91 10.72 7.44
CA CYS A 203 20.81 11.83 6.50
C CYS A 203 21.81 12.92 6.89
N GLU A 204 22.32 13.65 5.91
CA GLU A 204 22.95 14.94 6.20
C GLU A 204 21.89 15.89 6.78
N ILE A 205 22.10 16.27 8.03
CA ILE A 205 21.22 17.19 8.74
C ILE A 205 21.82 18.59 8.51
N GLY A 206 21.25 19.34 7.57
CA GLY A 206 21.58 20.76 7.39
C GLY A 206 21.09 21.60 8.56
N ALA A 207 20.73 22.87 8.31
CA ALA A 207 20.04 23.70 9.29
C ALA A 207 18.61 23.16 9.56
N TRP A 208 18.51 22.13 10.39
CA TRP A 208 17.23 21.52 10.73
C TRP A 208 16.43 22.46 11.64
N ALA A 209 15.17 22.67 11.27
CA ALA A 209 14.24 23.52 12.02
C ALA A 209 12.92 22.80 12.23
N LEU A 210 12.46 22.78 13.50
CA LEU A 210 11.18 22.18 13.88
C LEU A 210 9.98 22.73 13.10
N PRO A 211 9.87 24.04 12.81
CA PRO A 211 8.75 24.56 12.00
C PRO A 211 8.66 23.94 10.61
N ASP A 212 9.79 23.68 9.96
CA ASP A 212 9.81 23.06 8.63
C ASP A 212 9.44 21.58 8.68
N ALA A 213 9.88 20.88 9.73
CA ALA A 213 9.48 19.50 10.01
C ALA A 213 7.96 19.39 10.22
N LEU A 214 7.36 20.33 10.96
CA LEU A 214 5.91 20.38 11.16
C LEU A 214 5.16 20.72 9.88
N ARG A 215 5.65 21.69 9.09
CA ARG A 215 5.06 21.99 7.76
C ARG A 215 5.12 20.80 6.82
N ALA A 216 6.13 19.93 6.93
CA ALA A 216 6.21 18.72 6.11
C ALA A 216 5.15 17.67 6.45
N LEU A 217 4.57 17.73 7.65
CA LEU A 217 3.47 16.87 8.08
C LEU A 217 2.08 17.49 7.83
N ASP A 218 2.02 18.73 7.33
CA ASP A 218 0.75 19.41 7.04
C ASP A 218 -0.01 18.71 5.89
N PRO A 219 -1.19 18.12 6.16
CA PRO A 219 -1.99 17.43 5.14
C PRO A 219 -2.45 18.35 4.01
N LEU A 220 -2.59 19.65 4.29
CA LEU A 220 -3.12 20.64 3.35
C LEU A 220 -2.00 21.34 2.56
N ARG A 221 -0.74 20.91 2.72
CA ARG A 221 0.40 21.47 2.03
C ARG A 221 0.24 21.38 0.51
N SER A 222 0.40 22.52 -0.14
CA SER A 222 0.60 22.61 -1.59
C SER A 222 2.09 22.60 -1.90
N LEU A 223 2.52 21.72 -2.81
CA LEU A 223 3.92 21.65 -3.23
C LEU A 223 4.23 22.82 -4.18
N GLN A 224 5.23 23.62 -3.83
CA GLN A 224 5.67 24.77 -4.64
C GLN A 224 7.04 24.54 -5.29
N ALA A 225 7.88 23.70 -4.65
CA ALA A 225 9.22 23.37 -5.11
C ALA A 225 9.52 21.89 -4.81
N PRO A 226 10.40 21.24 -5.61
CA PRO A 226 10.91 19.92 -5.27
C PRO A 226 11.69 19.96 -3.95
N ALA A 227 11.63 18.87 -3.19
CA ALA A 227 12.57 18.67 -2.09
C ALA A 227 14.00 18.52 -2.64
N LEU A 228 14.95 19.20 -2.01
CA LEU A 228 16.37 19.10 -2.31
C LEU A 228 17.10 18.28 -1.23
N PRO A 229 18.31 17.76 -1.51
CA PRO A 229 19.13 17.14 -0.49
C PRO A 229 19.28 18.04 0.73
N GLY A 230 19.03 17.50 1.93
CA GLY A 230 19.09 18.25 3.18
C GLY A 230 17.82 19.04 3.53
N ASP A 231 16.74 18.97 2.74
CA ASP A 231 15.44 19.58 3.09
C ASP A 231 14.95 19.05 4.45
N SER A 232 14.81 19.96 5.42
CA SER A 232 14.51 19.62 6.83
C SER A 232 13.22 18.82 6.99
N GLY A 233 12.20 19.16 6.18
CA GLY A 233 10.94 18.44 6.11
C GLY A 233 11.09 17.01 5.58
N GLY A 234 11.70 16.87 4.41
CA GLY A 234 11.94 15.57 3.77
C GLY A 234 12.87 14.67 4.59
N VAL A 235 13.93 15.21 5.19
CA VAL A 235 14.83 14.50 6.12
C VAL A 235 14.03 13.94 7.30
N THR A 236 13.14 14.74 7.89
CA THR A 236 12.29 14.29 9.01
C THR A 236 11.40 13.12 8.59
N LEU A 237 10.72 13.22 7.43
CA LEU A 237 9.88 12.14 6.92
C LEU A 237 10.67 10.85 6.66
N HIS A 238 11.87 10.97 6.07
CA HIS A 238 12.76 9.83 5.83
C HIS A 238 13.18 9.13 7.12
N LEU A 239 13.64 9.90 8.10
CA LEU A 239 14.11 9.35 9.38
C LEU A 239 12.97 8.68 10.15
N LEU A 240 11.78 9.29 10.17
CA LEU A 240 10.59 8.67 10.76
C LEU A 240 10.24 7.35 10.04
N HIS A 241 10.15 7.36 8.71
CA HIS A 241 9.85 6.15 7.93
C HIS A 241 10.86 5.02 8.22
N ARG A 242 12.17 5.33 8.19
CA ARG A 242 13.25 4.35 8.50
C ARG A 242 13.15 3.85 9.94
N GLY A 243 12.93 4.74 10.90
CA GLY A 243 12.80 4.40 12.32
C GLY A 243 11.63 3.45 12.60
N PHE A 244 10.43 3.77 12.10
CA PHE A 244 9.27 2.89 12.25
C PHE A 244 9.44 1.55 11.53
N ALA A 245 10.13 1.51 10.38
CA ALA A 245 10.44 0.25 9.70
C ALA A 245 11.38 -0.64 10.52
N VAL A 246 12.42 -0.07 11.14
CA VAL A 246 13.33 -0.81 12.04
C VAL A 246 12.59 -1.31 13.28
N LEU A 247 11.77 -0.46 13.92
CA LEU A 247 10.97 -0.86 15.08
C LEU A 247 9.98 -1.98 14.73
N ALA A 248 9.34 -1.92 13.56
CA ALA A 248 8.47 -2.98 13.06
C ALA A 248 9.24 -4.29 12.84
N LEU A 249 10.47 -4.22 12.30
CA LEU A 249 11.33 -5.39 12.10
C LEU A 249 11.75 -6.02 13.43
N ILE A 250 12.10 -5.21 14.43
CA ILE A 250 12.43 -5.69 15.78
C ILE A 250 11.21 -6.39 16.41
N ALA A 251 10.02 -5.79 16.32
CA ALA A 251 8.81 -6.36 16.89
C ALA A 251 8.41 -7.68 16.20
N LEU A 252 8.30 -7.69 14.87
CA LEU A 252 7.89 -8.87 14.10
C LEU A 252 8.99 -9.94 14.04
N GLY A 253 10.27 -9.54 14.02
CA GLY A 253 11.41 -10.45 14.12
C GLY A 253 11.51 -11.09 15.50
N GLY A 254 11.30 -10.32 16.56
CA GLY A 254 11.19 -10.83 17.93
C GLY A 254 10.05 -11.83 18.06
N LEU A 255 8.89 -11.56 17.44
CA LEU A 255 7.78 -12.51 17.38
C LEU A 255 8.16 -13.78 16.60
N ALA A 256 8.88 -13.65 15.48
CA ALA A 256 9.32 -14.78 14.67
C ALA A 256 10.29 -15.71 15.42
N VAL A 257 11.19 -15.13 16.22
CA VAL A 257 12.12 -15.88 17.09
C VAL A 257 11.36 -16.51 18.26
N ARG A 258 10.51 -15.75 18.97
CA ARG A 258 9.78 -16.23 20.15
C ARG A 258 8.78 -17.32 19.82
N SER A 259 8.00 -17.14 18.75
CA SER A 259 6.92 -18.07 18.39
C SER A 259 7.41 -19.26 17.57
N GLY A 260 8.54 -19.13 16.85
CA GLY A 260 9.05 -20.14 15.93
C GLY A 260 8.19 -20.38 14.68
N GLN A 261 7.02 -19.74 14.56
CA GLN A 261 6.03 -19.99 13.52
C GLN A 261 6.53 -19.55 12.14
N LEU A 262 6.33 -20.40 11.13
CA LEU A 262 6.72 -20.11 9.75
C LEU A 262 6.07 -18.81 9.23
N THR A 263 4.81 -18.54 9.58
CA THR A 263 4.08 -17.32 9.19
C THR A 263 4.74 -16.05 9.73
N ALA A 264 5.17 -16.05 11.00
CA ALA A 264 5.89 -14.92 11.60
C ALA A 264 7.27 -14.73 10.96
N LYS A 265 7.99 -15.83 10.71
CA LYS A 265 9.29 -15.81 10.00
C LYS A 265 9.17 -15.26 8.57
N LEU A 266 8.15 -15.68 7.82
CA LEU A 266 7.89 -15.17 6.47
C LEU A 266 7.54 -13.69 6.48
N ALA A 267 6.71 -13.22 7.43
CA ALA A 267 6.39 -11.79 7.55
C ALA A 267 7.63 -10.94 7.88
N ALA A 268 8.45 -11.38 8.83
CA ALA A 268 9.70 -10.70 9.18
C ALA A 268 10.72 -10.72 8.02
N GLY A 269 10.87 -11.86 7.34
CA GLY A 269 11.76 -11.99 6.16
C GLY A 269 11.30 -11.12 4.98
N MET A 270 9.99 -11.05 4.74
CA MET A 270 9.43 -10.17 3.72
C MET A 270 9.64 -8.69 4.07
N LEU A 271 9.48 -8.29 5.33
CA LEU A 271 9.82 -6.94 5.79
C LEU A 271 11.30 -6.62 5.59
N ALA A 272 12.21 -7.54 5.94
CA ALA A 272 13.62 -7.37 5.66
C ALA A 272 13.90 -7.19 4.15
N GLY A 273 13.25 -7.98 3.29
CA GLY A 273 13.32 -7.82 1.84
C GLY A 273 12.81 -6.45 1.35
N VAL A 274 11.70 -5.96 1.89
CA VAL A 274 11.18 -4.61 1.60
C VAL A 274 12.19 -3.54 2.02
N MET A 275 12.82 -3.67 3.18
CA MET A 275 13.86 -2.75 3.65
C MET A 275 15.09 -2.76 2.74
N LEU A 276 15.52 -3.94 2.27
CA LEU A 276 16.62 -4.06 1.30
C LEU A 276 16.28 -3.40 -0.04
N LEU A 277 15.04 -3.52 -0.52
CA LEU A 277 14.58 -2.79 -1.70
C LEU A 277 14.61 -1.27 -1.46
N GLY A 278 14.29 -0.81 -0.25
CA GLY A 278 14.37 0.61 0.13
C GLY A 278 15.82 1.12 0.11
N VAL A 279 16.75 0.35 0.68
CA VAL A 279 18.19 0.62 0.64
C VAL A 279 18.68 0.67 -0.81
N ALA A 280 18.33 -0.33 -1.62
CA ALA A 280 18.71 -0.41 -3.02
C ALA A 280 18.18 0.81 -3.80
N SER A 281 16.93 1.21 -3.56
CA SER A 281 16.31 2.39 -4.20
C SER A 281 17.08 3.68 -3.92
N VAL A 282 17.51 3.91 -2.68
CA VAL A 282 18.28 5.12 -2.32
C VAL A 282 19.69 5.05 -2.94
N SER A 283 20.37 3.91 -2.80
CA SER A 283 21.74 3.73 -3.30
C SER A 283 21.88 3.84 -4.82
N SER A 284 20.80 3.56 -5.56
CA SER A 284 20.78 3.63 -7.02
C SER A 284 20.33 5.00 -7.55
N GLY A 285 20.28 6.04 -6.72
CA GLY A 285 19.78 7.36 -7.10
C GLY A 285 18.28 7.38 -7.42
N LEU A 286 17.46 6.62 -6.66
CA LEU A 286 16.00 6.52 -6.82
C LEU A 286 15.57 5.89 -8.15
N ASN A 287 16.19 4.77 -8.52
CA ASN A 287 15.81 4.03 -9.72
C ASN A 287 14.30 3.71 -9.69
N LEU A 288 13.59 4.16 -10.72
CA LEU A 288 12.13 4.10 -10.79
C LEU A 288 11.58 2.69 -10.55
N ALA A 289 12.22 1.66 -11.14
CA ALA A 289 11.76 0.28 -10.99
C ALA A 289 11.90 -0.22 -9.54
N LEU A 290 12.99 0.12 -8.86
CA LEU A 290 13.22 -0.25 -7.45
C LEU A 290 12.23 0.46 -6.53
N VAL A 291 11.96 1.75 -6.75
CA VAL A 291 10.99 2.53 -5.96
C VAL A 291 9.58 1.95 -6.13
N VAL A 292 9.17 1.61 -7.36
CA VAL A 292 7.88 0.96 -7.62
C VAL A 292 7.83 -0.43 -6.96
N ALA A 293 8.88 -1.23 -7.09
CA ALA A 293 8.97 -2.56 -6.49
C ALA A 293 8.88 -2.50 -4.96
N HIS A 294 9.56 -1.55 -4.32
CA HIS A 294 9.49 -1.33 -2.87
C HIS A 294 8.05 -1.04 -2.42
N GLY A 295 7.34 -0.15 -3.12
CA GLY A 295 5.94 0.18 -2.81
C GLY A 295 4.98 -0.99 -2.97
N VAL A 296 5.14 -1.77 -4.05
CA VAL A 296 4.33 -2.99 -4.29
C VAL A 296 4.61 -4.05 -3.23
N ALA A 297 5.87 -4.28 -2.90
CA ALA A 297 6.26 -5.24 -1.87
C ALA A 297 5.74 -4.84 -0.48
N ALA A 298 5.76 -3.54 -0.15
CA ALA A 298 5.16 -3.01 1.08
C ALA A 298 3.64 -3.23 1.14
N ALA A 299 2.92 -3.02 0.02
CA ALA A 299 1.47 -3.27 -0.04
C ALA A 299 1.13 -4.76 0.18
N LEU A 300 1.89 -5.67 -0.43
CA LEU A 300 1.73 -7.11 -0.23
C LEU A 300 2.05 -7.52 1.22
N LEU A 301 3.11 -6.97 1.81
CA LEU A 301 3.49 -7.22 3.19
C LEU A 301 2.37 -6.79 4.15
N LEU A 302 1.82 -5.59 3.94
CA LEU A 302 0.70 -5.08 4.75
C LEU A 302 -0.52 -6.01 4.65
N ALA A 303 -0.86 -6.50 3.46
CA ALA A 303 -1.97 -7.44 3.26
C ALA A 303 -1.76 -8.77 4.01
N VAL A 304 -0.53 -9.29 4.00
CA VAL A 304 -0.14 -10.51 4.73
C VAL A 304 -0.24 -10.29 6.24
N VAL A 305 0.37 -9.23 6.78
CA VAL A 305 0.35 -8.93 8.22
C VAL A 305 -1.09 -8.66 8.72
N ALA A 306 -1.91 -7.94 7.93
CA ALA A 306 -3.31 -7.71 8.25
C ALA A 306 -4.15 -9.01 8.32
N THR A 307 -3.70 -10.08 7.67
CA THR A 307 -4.30 -11.41 7.76
C THR A 307 -3.92 -12.11 9.06
N LEU A 308 -2.67 -11.93 9.53
CA LEU A 308 -2.20 -12.50 10.79
C LEU A 308 -2.92 -11.90 12.00
N LEU A 309 -3.25 -10.60 11.97
CA LEU A 309 -3.99 -9.92 13.05
C LEU A 309 -5.41 -10.46 13.30
N ARG A 310 -6.01 -11.21 12.37
CA ARG A 310 -7.38 -11.73 12.54
C ARG A 310 -7.44 -13.23 12.81
N ARG A 311 -6.28 -13.89 12.93
CA ARG A 311 -6.17 -15.27 13.42
C ARG A 311 -5.98 -15.25 14.92
#